data_AF-A0A965ITA4-F1
#
_entry.id   AF-A0A965ITA4-F1
#
_cell.length_a   1.000
_cell.length_b   1.000
_cell.length_c   1.000
_cell.angle_alpha   90.00
_cell.angle_beta   90.00
_cell.angle_gamma   90.00
#
_symmetry.space_group_name_H-M   'P 1'
#
loop_
_entity.id
_entity.type
_entity.pdbx_description
1 polymer ?
#
loop_
_entity_poly.entity_id
_entity_poly.type
_entity_poly.pdbx_seq_one_letter_code
_entity_poly.pdbx_strand_id
1 'polypeptide(L)' 'MKPPSIGWWPTGGHSLSWWDGENWSWPCLDTDSIRQVARYSSKIDTAKNIKWYPRPDNWPERSKT' A
#
# COMPACT_ATOMS: atom_id res chain seq x y z
N MET A 1 14.45 -2.21 1.49
CA MET A 1 14.10 -3.44 0.74
C MET A 1 12.78 -3.20 0.03
N LYS A 2 12.64 -3.65 -1.23
CA LYS A 2 11.38 -3.56 -1.98
C LYS A 2 10.49 -4.77 -1.65
N PRO A 3 9.16 -4.65 -1.70
CA PRO A 3 8.28 -5.80 -1.50
C PRO A 3 8.48 -6.85 -2.60
N PRO A 4 8.17 -8.13 -2.32
CA PRO A 4 8.32 -9.20 -3.29
C PRO A 4 7.28 -9.19 -4.43
N SER A 5 6.19 -8.42 -4.31
CA SER A 5 5.16 -8.35 -5.35
C SER A 5 4.48 -6.97 -5.40
N ILE A 6 3.88 -6.68 -6.56
CA ILE A 6 2.93 -5.58 -6.75
C ILE A 6 1.74 -5.79 -5.80
N GLY A 7 1.10 -4.69 -5.43
CA GLY A 7 -0.15 -4.73 -4.69
C GLY A 7 -0.19 -3.87 -3.44
N TRP A 8 -1.22 -4.06 -2.62
CA TRP A 8 -1.34 -3.39 -1.32
C TRP A 8 -0.46 -4.05 -0.27
N TRP A 9 0.21 -3.22 0.54
CA TRP A 9 1.05 -3.62 1.66
C TRP A 9 0.73 -2.83 2.93
N PRO A 10 0.80 -3.47 4.11
CA PRO A 10 0.82 -2.76 5.37
C PRO A 10 2.10 -1.91 5.48
N THR A 11 1.95 -0.62 5.76
CA THR A 11 3.05 0.35 5.87
C THR A 11 3.15 1.01 7.25
N GLY A 12 2.20 0.74 8.13
CA GLY A 12 2.12 1.30 9.48
C GLY A 12 0.85 0.82 10.17
N GLY A 13 0.72 1.05 11.48
CA GLY A 13 -0.30 0.42 12.35
C GLY A 13 -1.70 0.31 11.74
N HIS A 14 -2.19 1.38 11.10
CA HIS A 14 -3.49 1.44 10.42
C HIS A 14 -3.39 1.91 8.95
N SER A 15 -2.18 1.87 8.36
CA SER A 15 -1.95 2.42 7.02
C SER A 15 -1.57 1.35 6.01
N LEU A 16 -2.13 1.47 4.81
CA LEU A 16 -1.80 0.67 3.64
C LEU A 16 -1.28 1.56 2.52
N SER A 17 -0.30 1.08 1.77
CA SER A 17 0.16 1.74 0.54
C SER A 17 0.20 0.74 -0.60
N TRP A 18 -0.08 1.22 -1.81
CA TRP A 18 0.06 0.44 -3.03
C TRP A 18 1.51 0.48 -3.51
N TRP A 19 2.06 -0.68 -3.88
CA TRP A 19 3.34 -0.82 -4.55
C TRP A 19 3.09 -1.17 -6.01
N ASP A 20 3.53 -0.32 -6.94
CA ASP A 20 3.33 -0.54 -8.38
C ASP A 20 4.48 -1.33 -9.05
N GLY A 21 5.51 -1.73 -8.28
CA GLY A 21 6.72 -2.38 -8.78
C GLY A 21 7.95 -1.46 -8.76
N GLU A 22 7.74 -0.15 -8.72
CA GLU A 22 8.80 0.86 -8.76
C GLU A 22 8.66 1.91 -7.66
N ASN A 23 7.44 2.34 -7.38
CA ASN A 23 7.08 3.41 -6.46
C ASN A 23 5.96 2.99 -5.51
N TRP A 24 5.94 3.66 -4.36
CA TRP A 24 4.84 3.57 -3.41
C TRP A 24 3.80 4.63 -3.69
N SER A 25 2.54 4.30 -3.43
CA SER A 25 1.48 5.29 -3.38
C SER A 25 1.45 6.03 -2.05
N TRP A 26 0.68 7.12 -2.00
CA TRP A 26 0.29 7.75 -0.74
C TRP A 26 -0.41 6.73 0.18
N PRO A 27 -0.19 6.83 1.51
CA PRO A 27 -0.81 5.94 2.47
C PRO A 27 -2.32 6.18 2.54
N CYS A 28 -3.07 5.11 2.66
CA CYS A 28 -4.49 5.09 2.96
C CYS A 28 -4.69 4.58 4.39
N LEU A 29 -5.64 5.17 5.11
CA LEU A 29 -6.03 4.74 6.44
C LEU A 29 -7.32 3.92 6.39
N ASP A 30 -7.58 3.15 7.45
CA ASP A 30 -8.82 2.39 7.63
C ASP A 30 -10.08 3.29 7.69
N THR A 31 -9.93 4.55 8.05
CA THR A 31 -11.01 5.55 8.05
C THR A 31 -11.26 6.22 6.69
N ASP A 32 -10.41 5.98 5.69
CA ASP A 32 -10.58 6.61 4.38
C ASP A 32 -11.73 5.99 3.59
N SER A 33 -12.50 6.84 2.90
CA SER A 33 -13.53 6.36 1.98
C SER A 33 -12.91 5.67 0.76
N ILE A 34 -13.67 4.78 0.11
CA ILE A 34 -13.24 4.09 -1.13
C ILE A 34 -12.76 5.10 -2.21
N ARG A 35 -13.39 6.28 -2.29
CA ARG A 35 -12.99 7.34 -3.23
C ARG A 35 -11.62 7.94 -2.88
N GLN A 36 -11.32 8.12 -1.59
CA GLN A 36 -10.00 8.58 -1.16
C GLN A 36 -8.95 7.51 -1.42
N VAL A 37 -9.23 6.25 -1.10
CA VAL A 37 -8.32 5.12 -1.36
C VAL A 37 -7.93 5.06 -2.83
N ALA A 38 -8.90 5.13 -3.75
CA ALA A 38 -8.65 5.14 -5.19
C ALA A 38 -7.81 6.34 -5.65
N ARG A 39 -8.01 7.51 -5.04
CA ARG A 39 -7.22 8.72 -5.33
C ARG A 39 -5.80 8.64 -4.80
N TYR A 40 -5.60 8.04 -3.63
CA TYR A 40 -4.29 7.91 -3.00
C TYR A 40 -3.45 6.83 -3.66
N SER A 41 -4.06 5.70 -4.07
CA SER A 41 -3.37 4.64 -4.81
C SER A 41 -2.78 5.11 -6.14
N SER A 42 -3.36 6.13 -6.77
CA SER A 42 -2.86 6.70 -8.04
C SER A 42 -1.80 7.80 -7.84
N LYS A 43 -1.43 8.15 -6.61
CA LYS A 43 -0.47 9.21 -6.31
C LYS A 43 0.82 8.62 -5.79
N ILE A 44 1.92 8.88 -6.48
CA ILE A 44 3.25 8.48 -6.03
C ILE A 44 3.64 9.26 -4.78
N ASP A 45 4.06 8.54 -3.76
CA ASP A 45 4.70 9.09 -2.58
C ASP A 45 6.20 9.29 -2.86
N THR A 46 6.66 10.53 -2.69
CA THR A 46 8.07 10.89 -2.88
C THR A 46 8.91 10.68 -1.61
N ALA A 47 8.27 10.26 -0.50
CA ALA A 47 8.96 9.87 0.71
C ALA A 47 9.83 8.62 0.46
N LYS A 48 11.14 8.77 0.65
CA LYS A 48 12.11 7.72 0.28
C LYS A 48 12.14 6.50 1.20
N ASN A 49 11.48 6.55 2.36
CA ASN A 49 11.70 5.61 3.46
C ASN A 49 10.42 4.93 3.97
N ILE A 50 9.52 4.53 3.07
CA ILE A 50 8.37 3.71 3.47
C ILE A 50 8.86 2.34 3.93
N LYS A 51 8.52 1.99 5.17
CA LYS A 51 8.68 0.65 5.72
C LYS A 51 7.41 -0.14 5.44
N TRP A 52 7.54 -1.38 4.99
CA TRP A 52 6.43 -2.29 4.78
C TRP A 52 6.58 -3.53 5.67
N TYR A 53 5.46 -4.20 5.91
CA TYR A 53 5.39 -5.41 6.74
C TYR A 53 4.81 -6.58 5.94
N PRO A 54 5.14 -7.83 6.29
CA PRO A 54 4.54 -9.00 5.66
C PRO A 54 3.00 -8.93 5.69
N ARG A 55 2.38 -9.35 4.60
CA ARG A 55 0.92 -9.52 4.54
C ARG A 55 0.52 -10.64 5.52
N PRO A 56 -0.56 -10.48 6.30
CA PRO A 56 -1.10 -11.55 7.14
C PRO A 56 -1.66 -12.69 6.28
N ASP A 57 -1.83 -13.88 6.86
CA ASP A 57 -2.25 -15.09 6.13
C ASP A 57 -3.64 -14.95 5.47
N ASN A 58 -4.51 -14.13 6.05
CA ASN A 58 -5.86 -13.84 5.54
C ASN A 58 -5.90 -12.70 4.49
N TRP A 59 -4.75 -12.27 3.95
CA TRP A 59 -4.71 -11.16 3.01
C TRP A 59 -5.38 -11.49 1.67
N PRO A 60 -6.27 -10.63 1.16
CA PRO A 60 -6.99 -10.91 -0.07
C PRO A 60 -6.05 -11.12 -1.26
N GLU A 61 -6.26 -12.18 -2.04
CA GLU A 61 -5.46 -12.45 -3.25
C GLU A 61 -5.52 -11.31 -4.27
N ARG A 62 -6.69 -10.67 -4.42
CA ARG A 62 -6.86 -9.49 -5.29
C ARG A 62 -5.97 -8.30 -4.93
N SER A 63 -5.37 -8.31 -3.73
CA SER A 63 -4.47 -7.26 -3.26
C SER A 63 -2.99 -7.59 -3.54
N LYS A 64 -2.70 -8.71 -4.22
CA LYS A 64 -1.35 -9.21 -4.53
C LYS A 64 -0.96 -9.14 -6.02
N THR A 65 -1.88 -8.70 -6.88
CA THR A 65 -1.70 -8.45 -8.33
C THR A 65 -1.16 -7.07 -8.59
#